data_AF-A0A9Q0YB30-F1
#
_entry.id   AF-A0A9Q0YB30-F1
#
_cell.length_a   1.000
_cell.length_b   1.000
_cell.length_c   1.000
_cell.angle_alpha   90.00
_cell.angle_beta   90.00
_cell.angle_gamma   90.00
#
_symmetry.space_group_name_H-M   'P 1'
#
loop_
_entity.id
_entity.type
_entity.pdbx_description
1 polymer ?
#
loop_
_entity_poly.entity_id
_entity_poly.type
_entity_poly.pdbx_seq_one_letter_code
_entity_poly.pdbx_strand_id
1 'polypeptide(L)'
;MSGDPWNRDEQEQEEWENINKLLRQHGLRPVFLDNPEDSRNSAEKTLMDKQSSQAIRYALKTLVEETERQRKIVRGLIEDNHQLRDELRLERSRASRQEQRANDLDILLENIKHKICQLEDQSISSASQQHHQVKELQKDHLVIQAKYHQQSEMLREKEETIARLEKELNRRSMEEEEHMAAQKKCSVSFANRLQELPWISRFVV
;
A
#
# COMPACT_ATOMS: atom_id res chain seq x y z
N MET A 1 52.30 40.65 -74.05
CA MET A 1 51.07 40.98 -73.31
C MET A 1 51.51 41.66 -72.02
N SER A 2 51.75 42.97 -72.07
CA SER A 2 52.10 43.78 -70.88
C SER A 2 50.80 44.14 -70.18
N GLY A 3 50.62 43.66 -68.95
CA GLY A 3 49.52 44.11 -68.10
C GLY A 3 49.84 45.52 -67.58
N ASP A 4 48.88 46.43 -67.71
CA ASP A 4 48.99 47.81 -67.23
C ASP A 4 49.35 47.84 -65.73
N PRO A 5 50.43 48.54 -65.33
CA PRO A 5 50.84 48.67 -63.93
C PRO A 5 49.78 49.35 -63.05
N TRP A 6 48.99 50.26 -63.63
CA TRP A 6 48.04 51.14 -62.94
C TRP A 6 46.79 50.43 -62.41
N ASN A 7 46.36 49.35 -63.05
CA ASN A 7 45.18 48.56 -62.63
C ASN A 7 45.45 47.75 -61.34
N ARG A 8 46.72 47.65 -60.93
CA ARG A 8 47.16 46.75 -59.86
C ARG A 8 47.28 47.44 -58.50
N ASP A 9 47.60 48.73 -58.50
CA ASP A 9 47.64 49.56 -57.28
C ASP A 9 46.22 49.95 -56.84
N GLU A 10 45.31 50.18 -57.80
CA GLU A 10 43.87 50.38 -57.55
C GLU A 10 43.23 49.15 -56.89
N GLN A 11 43.59 47.94 -57.35
CA GLN A 11 43.10 46.69 -56.75
C GLN A 11 43.60 46.51 -55.31
N GLU A 12 44.85 46.88 -55.02
CA GLU A 12 45.39 46.80 -53.67
C GLU A 12 44.69 47.78 -52.71
N GLN A 13 44.44 49.00 -53.20
CA GLN A 13 43.69 50.02 -52.47
C GLN A 13 42.25 49.55 -52.16
N GLU A 14 41.55 48.96 -53.14
CA GLU A 14 40.20 48.43 -52.95
C GLU A 14 40.15 47.29 -51.92
N GLU A 15 41.14 46.38 -51.95
CA GLU A 15 41.25 45.29 -50.97
C GLU A 15 41.52 45.83 -49.55
N TRP A 16 42.36 46.86 -49.42
CA TRP A 16 42.58 47.55 -48.14
C TRP A 16 41.34 48.30 -47.66
N GLU A 17 40.58 48.94 -48.54
CA GLU A 17 39.31 49.58 -48.20
C GLU A 17 38.27 48.56 -47.70
N ASN A 18 38.19 47.39 -48.35
CA ASN A 18 37.34 46.29 -47.92
C ASN A 18 37.73 45.76 -46.53
N ILE A 19 39.03 45.59 -46.27
CA ILE A 19 39.54 45.19 -44.95
C ILE A 19 39.28 46.28 -43.91
N ASN A 20 39.48 47.55 -44.26
CA ASN A 20 39.22 48.69 -43.37
C ASN A 20 37.75 48.82 -43.00
N LYS A 21 36.84 48.54 -43.94
CA LYS A 21 35.40 48.45 -43.66
C LYS A 21 35.12 47.36 -42.63
N LEU A 22 35.72 46.18 -42.79
CA LEU A 22 35.57 45.07 -41.86
C LEU A 22 36.14 45.40 -40.47
N LEU A 23 37.34 45.99 -40.41
CA LEU A 23 37.96 46.44 -39.17
C LEU A 23 37.08 47.45 -38.43
N ARG A 24 36.56 48.47 -39.15
CA ARG A 24 35.65 49.48 -38.58
C ARG A 24 34.35 48.87 -38.06
N GLN A 25 33.76 47.92 -38.78
CA GLN A 25 32.57 47.18 -38.31
C GLN A 25 32.81 46.47 -36.98
N HIS A 26 34.05 46.07 -36.71
CA HIS A 26 34.46 45.45 -35.45
C HIS A 26 35.12 46.42 -34.45
N GLY A 27 35.04 47.73 -34.68
CA GLY A 27 35.58 48.76 -33.78
C GLY A 27 37.11 48.88 -33.80
N LEU A 28 37.78 48.26 -34.77
CA LEU A 28 39.22 48.31 -34.95
C LEU A 28 39.62 49.51 -35.83
N ARG A 29 40.85 50.01 -35.63
CA ARG A 29 41.38 51.13 -36.41
C ARG A 29 41.70 50.68 -37.84
N PRO A 30 41.37 51.49 -38.87
CA PRO A 30 41.75 51.21 -40.26
C PRO A 30 43.27 51.34 -40.46
N VAL A 31 43.80 50.57 -41.40
CA VAL A 31 45.17 50.62 -41.90
C VAL A 31 45.21 51.55 -43.10
N PHE A 32 46.10 52.53 -43.09
CA PHE A 32 46.26 53.47 -44.20
C PHE A 32 47.54 53.15 -44.97
N LEU A 33 47.46 53.19 -46.30
CA LEU A 33 48.63 53.22 -47.16
C LEU A 33 49.13 54.66 -47.24
N ASP A 34 50.43 54.85 -47.00
CA ASP A 34 51.05 56.17 -47.05
C ASP A 34 51.29 56.61 -48.51
N ASN A 35 50.99 57.88 -48.80
CA ASN A 35 51.34 58.49 -50.08
C ASN A 35 52.86 58.76 -50.15
N PRO A 36 53.53 58.40 -51.26
CA PRO A 36 54.98 58.57 -51.41
C PRO A 36 55.45 60.04 -51.40
N GLU A 37 54.55 61.01 -51.62
CA GLU A 37 54.88 62.44 -51.65
C GLU A 37 54.90 63.14 -50.27
N ASP A 38 54.35 62.50 -49.22
CA ASP A 38 54.26 63.11 -47.88
C ASP A 38 55.31 62.49 -46.92
N SER A 39 56.57 62.85 -47.14
CA SER A 39 57.75 62.18 -46.57
C SER A 39 58.41 62.92 -45.40
N ARG A 40 57.64 63.60 -44.53
CA ARG A 40 58.26 64.40 -43.45
C ARG A 40 58.78 63.57 -42.26
N ASN A 41 58.31 62.34 -42.04
CA ASN A 41 58.80 61.44 -40.98
C ASN A 41 58.96 59.99 -41.48
N SER A 42 60.18 59.60 -41.86
CA SER A 42 60.50 58.27 -42.42
C SER A 42 60.83 57.21 -41.36
N ALA A 43 60.98 57.59 -40.08
CA ALA A 43 61.47 56.71 -39.02
C ALA A 43 60.43 55.71 -38.47
N GLU A 44 59.13 55.91 -38.74
CA GLU A 44 58.03 55.04 -38.28
C GLU A 44 57.34 54.29 -39.44
N LYS A 45 57.84 54.46 -40.67
CA LYS A 45 57.22 53.89 -41.89
C LYS A 45 57.87 52.55 -42.24
N THR A 46 57.05 51.52 -42.41
CA THR A 46 57.53 50.18 -42.83
C THR A 46 57.28 50.00 -44.31
N LEU A 47 58.36 49.90 -45.10
CA LEU A 47 58.26 49.53 -46.51
C LEU A 47 58.00 48.02 -46.59
N MET A 48 56.85 47.63 -47.14
CA MET A 48 56.53 46.22 -47.36
C MET A 48 56.63 45.90 -48.83
N ASP A 49 57.20 44.73 -49.14
CA ASP A 49 57.06 44.17 -50.47
C ASP A 49 55.61 43.70 -50.69
N LYS A 50 55.23 43.59 -51.96
CA LYS A 50 53.87 43.25 -52.37
C LYS A 50 53.40 41.89 -51.84
N GLN A 51 54.29 40.91 -51.74
CA GLN A 51 53.95 39.58 -51.24
C GLN A 51 53.64 39.64 -49.74
N SER A 52 54.44 40.38 -48.98
CA SER A 52 54.18 40.63 -47.55
C SER A 52 52.87 41.39 -47.32
N SER A 53 52.58 42.44 -48.10
CA SER A 53 51.30 43.18 -48.01
C SER A 53 50.08 42.28 -48.29
N GLN A 54 50.14 41.48 -49.35
CA GLN A 54 49.07 40.54 -49.70
C GLN A 54 48.86 39.48 -48.60
N ALA A 55 49.94 38.93 -48.04
CA ALA A 55 49.87 37.95 -46.96
C ALA A 55 49.24 38.54 -45.69
N ILE A 56 49.61 39.77 -45.32
CA ILE A 56 49.03 40.48 -44.15
C ILE A 56 47.55 40.75 -44.37
N ARG A 57 47.15 41.21 -45.56
CA ARG A 57 45.73 41.43 -45.89
C ARG A 57 44.90 40.17 -45.76
N TYR A 58 45.39 39.06 -46.32
CA TYR A 58 44.75 37.77 -46.21
C TYR A 58 44.64 37.33 -44.74
N ALA A 59 45.73 37.41 -43.98
CA ALA A 59 45.76 37.06 -42.57
C ALA A 59 44.78 37.89 -41.73
N LEU A 60 44.74 39.21 -41.92
CA LEU A 60 43.82 40.11 -41.23
C LEU A 60 42.37 39.77 -41.54
N LYS A 61 42.03 39.56 -42.82
CA LYS A 61 40.68 39.18 -43.24
C LYS A 61 40.24 37.88 -42.57
N THR A 62 41.07 36.83 -42.66
CA THR A 62 40.77 35.52 -42.08
C THR A 62 40.65 35.59 -40.55
N LEU A 63 41.53 36.32 -39.87
CA LEU A 63 41.46 36.48 -38.41
C LEU A 63 40.18 37.16 -37.96
N VAL A 64 39.73 38.20 -38.67
CA VAL A 64 38.51 38.91 -38.31
C VAL A 64 37.26 38.07 -38.56
N GLU A 65 37.20 37.39 -39.71
CA GLU A 65 36.12 36.45 -40.04
C GLU A 65 36.04 35.30 -39.01
N GLU A 66 37.20 34.73 -38.64
CA GLU A 66 37.29 33.66 -37.64
C GLU A 66 36.89 34.15 -36.25
N THR A 67 37.28 35.37 -35.86
CA THR A 67 36.87 35.96 -34.58
C THR A 67 35.35 36.14 -34.52
N GLU A 68 34.72 36.56 -35.61
CA GLU A 68 33.26 36.70 -35.64
C GLU A 68 32.55 35.34 -35.57
N ARG A 69 33.07 34.31 -36.25
CA ARG A 69 32.58 32.94 -36.13
C ARG A 69 32.68 32.44 -34.68
N GLN A 70 33.81 32.67 -34.02
CA GLN A 70 34.01 32.31 -32.62
C GLN A 70 33.05 33.08 -31.70
N ARG A 71 32.83 34.38 -31.91
CA ARG A 71 31.85 35.16 -31.14
C ARG A 71 30.44 34.59 -31.26
N LYS A 72 30.02 34.17 -32.46
CA LYS A 72 28.71 33.51 -32.66
C LYS A 72 28.59 32.22 -31.86
N ILE A 73 29.64 31.38 -31.90
CA ILE A 73 29.68 30.13 -31.14
C ILE A 73 29.62 30.42 -29.64
N VAL A 74 30.41 31.37 -29.15
CA VAL A 74 30.43 31.73 -27.72
C VAL A 74 29.06 32.23 -27.27
N ARG A 75 28.37 33.06 -28.07
CA ARG A 75 27.00 33.49 -27.75
C ARG A 75 26.02 32.31 -27.71
N GLY A 76 26.06 31.42 -28.70
CA GLY A 76 25.23 30.22 -28.72
C GLY A 76 25.48 29.33 -27.49
N LEU A 77 26.74 29.11 -27.13
CA LEU A 77 27.09 28.34 -25.93
C LEU A 77 26.59 28.98 -24.63
N ILE A 78 26.57 30.32 -24.54
CA ILE A 78 26.01 31.03 -23.39
C ILE A 78 24.50 30.81 -23.33
N GLU A 79 23.79 30.96 -24.45
CA GLU A 79 22.35 30.75 -24.54
C GLU A 79 21.97 29.29 -24.18
N ASP A 80 22.66 28.31 -24.75
CA ASP A 80 22.48 26.90 -24.46
C ASP A 80 22.77 26.61 -22.97
N ASN A 81 23.83 27.20 -22.39
CA ASN A 81 24.14 27.01 -20.98
C ASN A 81 23.05 27.57 -20.06
N HIS A 82 22.44 28.70 -20.43
CA HIS A 82 21.31 29.27 -19.70
C HIS A 82 20.09 28.35 -19.76
N GLN A 83 19.73 27.85 -20.94
CA GLN A 83 18.62 26.90 -21.11
C GLN A 83 18.84 25.62 -20.29
N LEU A 84 20.04 25.02 -20.36
CA LEU A 84 20.39 23.83 -19.60
C LEU A 84 20.29 24.04 -18.09
N ARG A 85 20.63 25.24 -17.58
CA ARG A 85 20.47 25.57 -16.16
C ARG A 85 19.00 25.65 -15.75
N ASP A 86 18.16 26.22 -16.60
CA ASP A 86 16.72 26.31 -16.34
C ASP A 86 16.05 24.93 -16.36
N GLU A 87 16.39 24.10 -17.34
CA GLU A 87 15.95 22.70 -17.41
C GLU A 87 16.40 21.90 -16.20
N LEU A 88 17.67 22.02 -15.81
CA LEU A 88 18.21 21.35 -14.63
C LEU A 88 17.48 21.77 -13.35
N ARG A 89 17.13 23.07 -13.22
CA ARG A 89 16.35 23.56 -12.08
C ARG A 89 14.95 22.96 -12.06
N LEU A 90 14.28 22.90 -13.22
CA LEU A 90 12.96 22.29 -13.35
C LEU A 90 13.00 20.80 -12.98
N GLU A 91 13.98 20.07 -13.50
CA GLU A 91 14.10 18.63 -13.27
C GLU A 91 14.46 18.32 -11.82
N ARG A 92 15.30 19.13 -11.17
CA ARG A 92 15.53 19.04 -9.72
C ARG A 92 14.25 19.25 -8.92
N SER A 93 13.44 20.24 -9.31
CA SER A 93 12.15 20.51 -8.67
C SER A 93 11.18 19.32 -8.85
N ARG A 94 11.18 18.69 -10.03
CA ARG A 94 10.40 17.49 -10.31
C ARG A 94 10.88 16.29 -9.50
N ALA A 95 12.18 16.05 -9.45
CA ALA A 95 12.80 14.97 -8.68
C ALA A 95 12.48 15.10 -7.20
N SER A 96 12.60 16.30 -6.61
CA SER A 96 12.25 16.55 -5.21
C SER A 96 10.77 16.28 -4.91
N ARG A 97 9.84 16.67 -5.80
CA ARG A 97 8.41 16.31 -5.65
C ARG A 97 8.19 14.79 -5.72
N GLN A 98 8.92 14.10 -6.60
CA GLN A 98 8.79 12.66 -6.76
C GLN A 98 9.36 11.90 -5.55
N GLU A 99 10.48 12.37 -5.01
CA GLU A 99 11.07 11.86 -3.77
C GLU A 99 10.10 12.03 -2.59
N GLN A 100 9.50 13.22 -2.43
CA GLN A 100 8.49 13.43 -1.38
C GLN A 100 7.31 12.47 -1.51
N ARG A 101 6.79 12.28 -2.74
CA ARG A 101 5.70 11.34 -2.99
C ARG A 101 6.09 9.90 -2.68
N ALA A 102 7.32 9.49 -2.98
CA ALA A 102 7.81 8.16 -2.65
C ALA A 102 7.88 7.97 -1.13
N ASN A 103 8.41 8.95 -0.40
CA ASN A 103 8.46 8.92 1.06
C ASN A 103 7.05 8.85 1.69
N ASP A 104 6.09 9.64 1.19
CA ASP A 104 4.71 9.62 1.67
C ASP A 104 4.06 8.24 1.44
N LEU A 105 4.32 7.61 0.29
CA LEU A 105 3.85 6.26 -0.03
C LEU A 105 4.49 5.21 0.87
N ASP A 106 5.79 5.30 1.15
CA ASP A 106 6.48 4.39 2.07
C ASP A 106 5.89 4.46 3.48
N ILE A 107 5.60 5.67 3.98
CA ILE A 107 4.92 5.85 5.27
C ILE A 107 3.53 5.20 5.26
N LEU A 108 2.74 5.39 4.20
CA LEU A 108 1.43 4.76 4.06
C LEU A 108 1.53 3.24 4.02
N LEU A 109 2.51 2.69 3.30
CA LEU A 109 2.76 1.26 3.24
C LEU A 109 3.10 0.67 4.60
N GLU A 110 3.97 1.32 5.38
CA GLU A 110 4.30 0.87 6.74
C GLU A 110 3.09 0.91 7.68
N ASN A 111 2.24 1.94 7.56
CA ASN A 111 0.99 2.01 8.32
C ASN A 111 0.01 0.88 7.95
N ILE A 112 -0.13 0.59 6.65
CA ILE A 112 -0.98 -0.50 6.16
C ILE A 112 -0.45 -1.86 6.65
N LYS A 113 0.86 -2.09 6.57
CA LYS A 113 1.49 -3.32 7.11
C LYS A 113 1.18 -3.49 8.59
N HIS A 114 1.39 -2.44 9.40
CA HIS A 114 1.04 -2.47 10.82
C HIS A 114 -0.44 -2.78 11.04
N LYS A 115 -1.33 -2.18 10.24
CA LYS A 115 -2.77 -2.42 10.38
C LYS A 115 -3.16 -3.86 10.01
N ILE A 116 -2.54 -4.44 8.98
CA ILE A 116 -2.74 -5.84 8.61
C ILE A 116 -2.30 -6.75 9.75
N CYS A 117 -1.07 -6.61 10.25
CA CYS A 117 -0.57 -7.43 11.36
C CYS A 117 -1.50 -7.34 12.59
N GLN A 118 -1.94 -6.14 12.96
CA GLN A 118 -2.87 -5.96 14.07
C GLN A 118 -4.21 -6.68 13.86
N LEU A 119 -4.76 -6.64 12.64
CA LEU A 119 -6.02 -7.32 12.32
C LEU A 119 -5.85 -8.84 12.29
N GLU A 120 -4.73 -9.33 11.79
CA GLU A 120 -4.38 -10.75 11.80
C GLU A 120 -4.26 -11.26 13.25
N ASP A 121 -3.52 -10.55 14.11
CA ASP A 121 -3.38 -10.89 15.54
C ASP A 121 -4.73 -10.91 16.26
N GLN A 122 -5.57 -9.89 16.01
CA GLN A 122 -6.92 -9.82 16.58
C GLN A 122 -7.81 -10.97 16.10
N SER A 123 -7.71 -11.34 14.83
CA SER A 123 -8.46 -12.46 14.26
C SER A 123 -8.02 -13.79 14.87
N ILE A 124 -6.71 -14.04 14.95
CA ILE A 124 -6.13 -15.25 15.54
C ILE A 124 -6.52 -15.38 17.02
N SER A 125 -6.40 -14.28 17.78
CA SER A 125 -6.79 -14.25 19.19
C SER A 125 -8.27 -14.56 19.38
N SER A 126 -9.14 -13.93 18.57
CA SER A 126 -10.58 -14.14 18.63
C SER A 126 -10.96 -15.58 18.27
N ALA A 127 -10.38 -16.14 17.22
CA ALA A 127 -10.60 -17.53 16.81
C ALA A 127 -10.13 -18.51 17.90
N SER A 128 -8.99 -18.24 18.52
CA SER A 128 -8.45 -19.07 19.61
C SER A 128 -9.37 -19.05 20.84
N GLN A 129 -9.88 -17.87 21.21
CA GLN A 129 -10.83 -17.72 22.32
C GLN A 129 -12.14 -18.47 22.02
N GLN A 130 -12.70 -18.31 20.83
CA GLN A 130 -13.91 -19.03 20.43
C GLN A 130 -13.70 -20.55 20.42
N HIS A 131 -12.57 -21.02 19.91
CA HIS A 131 -12.23 -22.44 19.92
C HIS A 131 -12.15 -22.98 21.35
N HIS A 132 -11.54 -22.22 22.27
CA HIS A 132 -11.50 -22.59 23.69
C HIS A 132 -12.91 -22.68 24.30
N GLN A 133 -13.77 -21.69 24.05
CA GLN A 133 -15.15 -21.70 24.55
C GLN A 133 -15.96 -22.90 24.04
N VAL A 134 -15.86 -23.20 22.74
CA VAL A 134 -16.54 -24.38 22.17
C VAL A 134 -16.04 -25.67 22.82
N LYS A 135 -14.74 -25.78 23.07
CA LYS A 135 -14.16 -26.95 23.72
C LYS A 135 -14.66 -27.14 25.16
N GLU A 136 -14.79 -26.07 25.93
CA GLU A 136 -15.35 -26.15 27.28
C GLU A 136 -16.84 -26.53 27.24
N LEU A 137 -17.63 -25.93 26.36
CA LEU A 137 -19.05 -26.28 26.19
C LEU A 137 -19.24 -27.75 25.79
N GLN A 138 -18.34 -28.31 24.96
CA GLN A 138 -18.37 -29.72 24.60
C GLN A 138 -18.12 -30.63 25.81
N LYS A 139 -17.20 -30.26 26.72
CA LYS A 139 -16.98 -31.01 27.97
C LYS A 139 -18.21 -30.96 28.86
N ASP A 140 -18.80 -29.77 29.04
CA ASP A 140 -20.00 -29.59 29.85
C ASP A 140 -21.17 -30.40 29.28
N HIS A 141 -21.33 -30.42 27.95
CA HIS A 141 -22.34 -31.22 27.28
C HIS A 141 -22.19 -32.72 27.60
N LEU A 142 -20.97 -33.26 27.54
CA LEU A 142 -20.70 -34.66 27.88
C LEU A 142 -21.03 -34.97 29.36
N VAL A 143 -20.68 -34.08 30.27
CA VAL A 143 -20.98 -34.23 31.70
C VAL A 143 -22.49 -34.22 31.95
N ILE A 144 -23.20 -33.27 31.35
CA ILE A 144 -24.66 -33.16 31.46
C ILE A 144 -25.34 -34.40 30.85
N GLN A 145 -24.88 -34.86 29.68
CA GLN A 145 -25.41 -36.04 29.01
C GLN A 145 -25.26 -37.30 29.87
N ALA A 146 -24.08 -37.51 30.48
CA ALA A 146 -23.85 -38.62 31.40
C ALA A 146 -24.78 -38.57 32.61
N LYS A 147 -24.96 -37.38 33.20
CA LYS A 147 -25.86 -37.18 34.35
C LYS A 147 -27.32 -37.42 33.98
N TYR A 148 -27.76 -36.95 32.82
CA TYR A 148 -29.11 -37.19 32.31
C TYR A 148 -29.38 -38.68 32.15
N HIS A 149 -28.43 -39.42 31.56
CA HIS A 149 -28.57 -40.85 31.36
C HIS A 149 -28.67 -41.60 32.70
N GLN A 150 -27.81 -41.26 33.67
CA GLN A 150 -27.88 -41.81 35.02
C GLN A 150 -29.25 -41.55 35.70
N GLN A 151 -29.77 -40.33 35.58
CA GLN A 151 -31.07 -39.97 36.16
C GLN A 151 -32.23 -40.72 35.49
N SER A 152 -32.17 -40.91 34.17
CA SER A 152 -33.16 -41.68 33.42
C SER A 152 -33.19 -43.14 33.87
N GLU A 153 -32.02 -43.76 34.08
CA GLU A 153 -31.94 -45.14 34.57
C GLU A 153 -32.51 -45.26 36.00
N MET A 154 -32.16 -44.33 36.89
CA MET A 154 -32.74 -44.32 38.24
C MET A 154 -34.26 -44.14 38.22
N LEU A 155 -34.79 -43.30 37.33
CA LEU A 155 -36.23 -43.11 37.20
C LEU A 155 -36.92 -44.42 36.79
N ARG A 156 -36.36 -45.12 35.80
CA ARG A 156 -36.86 -46.43 35.36
C ARG A 156 -36.90 -47.44 36.51
N GLU A 157 -35.81 -47.54 37.28
CA GLU A 157 -35.75 -48.44 38.44
C GLU A 157 -36.82 -48.11 39.51
N LYS A 158 -37.12 -46.81 39.71
CA LYS A 158 -38.18 -46.37 40.64
C LYS A 158 -39.56 -46.73 40.10
N GLU A 159 -39.82 -46.51 38.81
CA GLU A 159 -41.08 -46.89 38.15
C GLU A 159 -41.33 -48.40 38.24
N GLU A 160 -40.31 -49.22 37.98
CA GLU A 160 -40.38 -50.69 38.14
C GLU A 160 -40.68 -51.09 39.59
N THR A 161 -40.12 -50.36 40.56
CA THR A 161 -40.36 -50.63 41.99
C THR A 161 -41.77 -50.24 42.39
N ILE A 162 -42.28 -49.11 41.92
CA ILE A 162 -43.66 -48.68 42.15
C ILE A 162 -44.63 -49.71 41.57
N ALA A 163 -44.45 -50.12 40.30
CA ALA A 163 -45.30 -51.11 39.65
C ALA A 163 -45.32 -52.46 40.39
N ARG A 164 -44.17 -52.90 40.94
CA ARG A 164 -44.10 -54.10 41.78
C ARG A 164 -44.89 -53.94 43.07
N LEU A 165 -44.73 -52.81 43.77
CA LEU A 165 -45.44 -52.53 45.02
C LEU A 165 -46.95 -52.40 44.81
N GLU A 166 -47.40 -51.75 43.74
CA GLU A 166 -48.82 -51.66 43.38
C GLU A 166 -49.43 -53.04 43.14
N LYS A 167 -48.71 -53.93 42.44
CA LYS A 167 -49.14 -55.32 42.23
C LYS A 167 -49.25 -56.08 43.55
N GLU A 168 -48.30 -55.90 44.46
CA GLU A 168 -48.35 -56.51 45.80
C GLU A 168 -49.51 -55.97 46.65
N LEU A 169 -49.75 -54.66 46.62
CA LEU A 169 -50.84 -54.02 47.33
C LEU A 169 -52.20 -54.55 46.85
N ASN A 170 -52.40 -54.65 45.53
CA ASN A 170 -53.62 -55.21 44.94
C ASN A 170 -53.83 -56.67 45.35
N ARG A 171 -52.77 -57.50 45.31
CA ARG A 171 -52.84 -58.89 45.78
C ARG A 171 -53.25 -58.96 47.25
N ARG A 172 -52.64 -58.16 48.11
CA ARG A 172 -52.98 -58.07 49.55
C ARG A 172 -54.43 -57.63 49.77
N SER A 173 -54.91 -56.64 49.01
CA SER A 173 -56.29 -56.15 49.09
C SER A 173 -57.28 -57.24 48.72
N MET A 174 -57.01 -58.02 47.68
CA MET A 174 -57.84 -59.17 47.28
C MET A 174 -57.84 -60.26 48.37
N GLU A 175 -56.67 -60.62 48.92
CA GLU A 175 -56.55 -61.59 50.02
C GLU A 175 -57.35 -61.13 51.26
N GLU A 176 -57.27 -59.85 51.61
CA GLU A 176 -58.01 -59.28 52.74
C GLU A 176 -59.52 -59.28 52.50
N GLU A 177 -59.98 -58.91 51.29
CA GLU A 177 -61.39 -59.00 50.91
C GLU A 177 -61.92 -60.43 50.99
N GLU A 178 -61.14 -61.41 50.54
CA GLU A 178 -61.47 -62.83 50.64
C GLU A 178 -61.56 -63.28 52.10
N HIS A 179 -60.59 -62.89 52.95
CA HIS A 179 -60.62 -63.17 54.39
C HIS A 179 -61.83 -62.55 55.08
N MET A 180 -62.15 -61.28 54.80
CA MET A 180 -63.32 -60.59 55.33
C MET A 180 -64.63 -61.24 54.87
N ALA A 181 -64.71 -61.64 53.60
CA ALA A 181 -65.87 -62.36 53.06
C ALA A 181 -66.04 -63.74 53.73
N ALA A 182 -64.95 -64.47 53.95
CA ALA A 182 -64.95 -65.75 54.66
C ALA A 182 -65.37 -65.58 56.13
N GLN A 183 -64.84 -64.58 56.82
CA GLN A 183 -65.20 -64.27 58.21
C GLN A 183 -66.67 -63.88 58.34
N LYS A 184 -67.18 -63.03 57.43
CA LYS A 184 -68.60 -62.63 57.38
C LYS A 184 -69.52 -63.82 57.12
N LYS A 185 -69.14 -64.73 56.22
CA LYS A 185 -69.89 -65.99 56.01
C LYS A 185 -69.90 -66.85 57.27
N CYS A 186 -68.77 -66.96 57.95
CA CYS A 186 -68.65 -67.73 59.19
C CYS A 186 -69.53 -67.12 60.30
N SER A 187 -69.52 -65.80 60.49
CA SER A 187 -70.33 -65.11 61.49
C SER A 187 -71.83 -65.24 61.24
N VAL A 188 -72.28 -65.15 59.98
CA VAL A 188 -73.68 -65.41 59.59
C VAL A 188 -74.06 -66.86 59.90
N SER A 189 -73.21 -67.82 59.53
CA SER A 189 -73.45 -69.24 59.84
C SER A 189 -73.50 -69.53 61.35
N PHE A 190 -72.79 -68.73 62.15
CA PHE A 190 -72.78 -68.81 63.60
C PHE A 190 -74.05 -68.17 64.20
N ALA A 191 -74.47 -67.01 63.70
CA ALA A 191 -75.71 -66.33 64.09
C ALA A 191 -76.96 -67.18 63.77
N ASN A 192 -77.01 -67.80 62.60
CA ASN A 192 -78.11 -68.70 62.22
C ASN A 192 -78.16 -69.94 63.12
N ARG A 193 -77.00 -70.52 63.47
CA ARG A 193 -76.93 -71.63 64.43
C ARG A 193 -77.33 -71.24 65.86
N LEU A 194 -77.09 -69.99 66.26
CA LEU A 194 -77.54 -69.46 67.55
C LEU A 194 -79.08 -69.24 67.58
N GLN A 195 -79.70 -68.90 66.45
CA GLN A 195 -81.16 -68.76 66.35
C GLN A 195 -81.90 -70.11 66.38
N GLU A 196 -81.24 -71.20 65.99
CA GLU A 196 -81.79 -72.57 66.09
C GLU A 196 -81.67 -73.20 67.49
N LEU A 197 -81.08 -72.48 68.46
CA LEU A 197 -80.99 -72.93 69.85
C LEU A 197 -82.22 -72.46 70.66
N PRO A 198 -83.02 -73.35 71.30
CA PRO A 198 -84.35 -73.05 71.85
C PRO A 198 -84.44 -72.02 72.98
N TRP A 199 -83.33 -71.47 73.47
CA TRP A 199 -83.30 -70.64 74.68
C TRP A 199 -83.14 -69.13 74.41
N ILE A 200 -82.88 -68.70 73.16
CA ILE A 200 -82.57 -67.28 72.85
C ILE A 200 -83.80 -66.45 72.47
N SER A 201 -84.95 -67.05 72.10
CA SER A 201 -86.20 -66.29 71.84
C SER A 201 -86.86 -65.64 73.07
N ARG A 202 -86.18 -65.57 74.22
CA ARG A 202 -86.72 -65.04 75.48
C ARG A 202 -86.16 -63.68 75.90
N PHE A 203 -85.27 -63.07 75.13
CA PHE A 203 -84.63 -61.78 75.44
C PHE A 203 -84.52 -60.88 74.20
N VAL A 204 -85.66 -60.45 73.66
CA VAL A 204 -85.76 -59.23 72.86
C VAL A 204 -87.05 -58.50 73.29
N VAL A 205 -86.89 -57.54 74.21
CA VAL A 205 -87.76 -56.37 74.45
C VAL A 205 -86.83 -55.16 74.46
#